data_AF-A0A946N0I6-F1
#
_entry.id   AF-A0A946N0I6-F1
#
_cell.length_a   1.000
_cell.length_b   1.000
_cell.length_c   1.000
_cell.angle_alpha   90.00
_cell.angle_beta   90.00
_cell.angle_gamma   90.00
#
_symmetry.space_group_name_H-M   'P 1'
#
loop_
_entity.id
_entity.type
_entity.pdbx_description
1 polymer ?
#
loop_
_entity_poly.entity_id
_entity_poly.type
_entity_poly.pdbx_seq_one_letter_code
_entity_poly.pdbx_strand_id
1 'polypeptide(L)'
;IRDAAIFGYFGAACNVTDGRYVYHRYPEKLTADGLYEYTLMPTRMTTRFSISELVDATLANPFDFSKGVPLLKLKPRANEAGEAIEVQGMDFADTQTRLYDLHNDPGQTIPIDDPEIEARLVAAMTRLMLEADAPPELFERFDLTHERAAHV
;
A
#
# COMPACT_ATOMS: atom_id res chain seq x y z
N ILE A 1 6.31 6.34 22.56
CA ILE A 1 6.20 7.03 21.25
C ILE A 1 6.80 6.08 20.21
N ARG A 2 6.27 6.02 18.97
CA ARG A 2 6.78 5.16 17.89
C ARG A 2 7.90 5.87 17.12
N ASP A 3 8.86 5.11 16.60
CA ASP A 3 9.98 5.67 15.81
C ASP A 3 9.60 6.01 14.37
N ALA A 4 8.61 5.30 13.81
CA ALA A 4 8.04 5.58 12.49
C ALA A 4 6.60 5.06 12.39
N ALA A 5 5.86 5.55 11.40
CA ALA A 5 4.52 5.09 11.05
C ALA A 5 4.35 5.01 9.52
N ILE A 6 3.65 3.97 9.06
CA ILE A 6 3.19 3.85 7.67
C ILE A 6 1.72 4.23 7.58
N PHE A 7 1.33 4.83 6.45
CA PHE A 7 -0.04 5.23 6.12
C PHE A 7 -0.19 5.32 4.60
N GLY A 8 -1.40 5.50 4.08
CA GLY A 8 -1.56 5.63 2.64
C GLY A 8 -3.01 5.44 2.19
N TYR A 9 -3.16 5.23 0.89
CA TYR A 9 -4.44 4.98 0.25
C TYR A 9 -4.34 3.70 -0.59
N PHE A 10 -5.32 2.81 -0.48
CA PHE A 10 -5.30 1.52 -1.19
C PHE A 10 -5.17 1.73 -2.71
N GLY A 11 -4.18 1.07 -3.32
CA GLY A 11 -3.87 1.17 -4.75
C GLY A 11 -2.96 2.35 -5.14
N ALA A 12 -2.80 3.34 -4.27
CA ALA A 12 -1.94 4.50 -4.47
C ALA A 12 -0.60 4.31 -3.71
N ALA A 13 -0.11 5.37 -3.05
CA ALA A 13 1.14 5.32 -2.29
C ALA A 13 1.04 4.61 -0.94
N CYS A 14 2.14 3.95 -0.59
CA CYS A 14 2.48 3.65 0.79
C CYS A 14 3.44 4.74 1.28
N ASN A 15 3.04 5.45 2.33
CA ASN A 15 3.79 6.55 2.89
C ASN A 15 4.42 6.13 4.21
N VAL A 16 5.53 6.78 4.57
CA VAL A 16 6.20 6.58 5.86
C VAL A 16 6.65 7.92 6.44
N THR A 17 6.56 8.06 7.76
CA THR A 17 7.11 9.20 8.47
C THR A 17 7.78 8.77 9.78
N ASP A 18 8.87 9.47 10.14
CA ASP A 18 9.53 9.38 11.44
C ASP A 18 9.22 10.59 12.35
N GLY A 19 8.27 11.43 11.94
CA GLY A 19 7.87 12.67 12.62
C GLY A 19 8.67 13.91 12.21
N ARG A 20 9.85 13.76 11.59
CA ARG A 20 10.60 14.87 10.99
C ARG A 20 10.49 14.87 9.47
N TYR A 21 10.61 13.70 8.86
CA TYR A 21 10.52 13.53 7.42
C TYR A 21 9.28 12.73 7.07
N VAL A 22 8.71 12.99 5.89
CA VAL A 22 7.66 12.16 5.31
C VAL A 22 8.06 11.80 3.89
N TYR A 23 7.94 10.52 3.57
CA TYR A 23 8.22 9.96 2.26
C TYR A 23 6.98 9.31 1.71
N HIS A 24 6.54 9.79 0.54
CA HIS A 24 5.43 9.22 -0.22
C HIS A 24 5.99 8.32 -1.29
N ARG A 25 5.79 7.00 -1.18
CA ARG A 25 6.28 6.02 -2.17
C ARG A 25 5.13 5.54 -3.03
N TYR A 26 5.10 5.99 -4.27
CA TYR A 26 4.18 5.47 -5.30
C TYR A 26 4.82 4.28 -6.02
N PRO A 27 4.00 3.33 -6.52
CA PRO A 27 4.49 2.34 -7.45
C PRO A 27 4.88 3.01 -8.78
N GLU A 28 5.82 2.41 -9.52
CA GLU A 28 6.21 2.92 -10.85
C GLU A 28 5.00 2.98 -11.80
N LYS A 29 4.07 2.02 -11.66
CA LYS A 29 2.85 1.93 -12.44
C LYS A 29 1.66 1.74 -11.52
N LEU A 30 0.57 2.47 -11.80
CA LEU A 30 -0.68 2.37 -11.06
C LEU A 30 -1.55 1.17 -11.49
N THR A 31 -1.03 0.25 -12.32
CA THR A 31 -1.76 -0.96 -12.75
C THR A 31 -2.41 -1.70 -11.58
N ALA A 32 -3.58 -2.27 -11.82
CA ALA A 32 -4.24 -3.19 -10.89
C ALA A 32 -3.54 -4.55 -10.79
N ASP A 33 -2.59 -4.84 -11.70
CA ASP A 33 -1.81 -6.08 -11.67
C ASP A 33 -1.00 -6.19 -10.38
N GLY A 34 -1.02 -7.37 -9.77
CA GLY A 34 -0.33 -7.62 -8.50
C GLY A 34 -0.93 -6.87 -7.30
N LEU A 35 -2.09 -6.21 -7.45
CA LEU A 35 -2.83 -5.60 -6.34
C LEU A 35 -4.08 -6.43 -6.06
N TYR A 36 -4.43 -6.59 -4.78
CA TYR A 36 -5.60 -7.37 -4.36
C TYR A 36 -6.28 -6.78 -3.13
N GLU A 37 -7.59 -6.95 -3.06
CA GLU A 37 -8.40 -6.67 -1.87
C GLU A 37 -8.62 -7.94 -1.06
N TYR A 38 -8.62 -7.79 0.26
CA TYR A 38 -8.78 -8.87 1.23
C TYR A 38 -9.95 -8.57 2.18
N THR A 39 -11.01 -9.37 2.15
CA THR A 39 -12.21 -9.08 2.94
C THR A 39 -12.99 -10.33 3.37
N LEU A 40 -13.75 -10.23 4.46
CA LEU A 40 -14.83 -11.17 4.81
C LEU A 40 -16.21 -10.66 4.41
N MET A 41 -16.30 -9.41 3.96
CA MET A 41 -17.54 -8.73 3.62
C MET A 41 -17.53 -8.40 2.12
N PRO A 42 -18.27 -9.14 1.28
CA PRO A 42 -18.29 -8.97 -0.18
C PRO A 42 -19.18 -7.79 -0.60
N THR A 43 -18.91 -6.62 -0.04
CA THR A 43 -19.63 -5.37 -0.28
C THR A 43 -18.66 -4.21 -0.39
N ARG A 44 -18.97 -3.25 -1.26
CA ARG A 44 -18.45 -1.88 -1.19
C ARG A 44 -19.22 -1.12 -0.09
N MET A 45 -18.83 0.13 0.17
CA MET A 45 -19.52 0.98 1.15
C MET A 45 -21.02 1.18 0.85
N THR A 46 -21.41 1.20 -0.42
CA THR A 46 -22.77 1.51 -0.87
C THR A 46 -23.45 0.40 -1.68
N THR A 47 -22.72 -0.64 -2.09
CA THR A 47 -23.23 -1.71 -2.97
C THR A 47 -22.67 -3.07 -2.59
N ARG A 48 -23.32 -4.15 -3.05
CA ARG A 48 -22.69 -5.49 -3.07
C ARG A 48 -21.64 -5.56 -4.19
N PHE A 49 -20.73 -6.52 -4.10
CA PHE A 49 -19.87 -6.84 -5.25
C PHE A 49 -20.71 -7.42 -6.40
N SER A 50 -20.36 -7.04 -7.62
CA SER A 50 -20.91 -7.60 -8.85
C SER A 50 -20.40 -9.02 -9.09
N ILE A 51 -21.07 -9.76 -9.98
CA ILE A 51 -20.62 -11.11 -10.37
C ILE A 51 -19.22 -11.04 -11.00
N SER A 52 -18.95 -10.03 -11.82
CA SER A 52 -17.64 -9.85 -12.47
C SER A 52 -16.51 -9.55 -11.48
N GLU A 53 -16.79 -8.88 -10.35
CA GLU A 53 -15.81 -8.70 -9.27
C GLU A 53 -15.53 -10.01 -8.51
N LEU A 54 -16.49 -10.93 -8.48
CA LEU A 54 -16.43 -12.16 -7.66
C LEU A 54 -16.01 -13.42 -8.43
N VAL A 55 -16.13 -13.43 -9.77
CA VAL A 55 -15.99 -14.67 -10.56
C VAL A 55 -14.62 -15.33 -10.42
N ASP A 56 -13.57 -14.52 -10.25
CA ASP A 56 -12.17 -14.96 -10.09
C ASP A 56 -11.70 -14.90 -8.62
N ALA A 57 -12.63 -14.74 -7.67
CA ALA A 57 -12.29 -14.64 -6.26
C ALA A 57 -11.68 -15.95 -5.75
N THR A 58 -10.64 -15.82 -4.92
CA THR A 58 -9.99 -16.96 -4.26
C THR A 58 -9.96 -16.75 -2.75
N LEU A 59 -9.58 -17.77 -1.98
CA LEU A 59 -9.28 -17.61 -0.56
C LEU A 59 -7.78 -17.44 -0.39
N ALA A 60 -7.37 -16.38 0.30
CA ALA A 60 -6.01 -16.23 0.77
C ALA A 60 -5.82 -16.95 2.10
N ASN A 61 -4.59 -17.40 2.35
CA ASN A 61 -4.20 -17.85 3.68
C ASN A 61 -4.44 -16.73 4.70
N PRO A 62 -4.72 -17.09 5.97
CA PRO A 62 -4.86 -16.11 7.03
C PRO A 62 -3.63 -15.23 7.16
N PHE A 63 -3.87 -13.94 7.42
CA PHE A 63 -2.84 -13.01 7.87
C PHE A 63 -2.74 -13.05 9.40
N ASP A 64 -1.65 -12.54 9.95
CA ASP A 64 -1.43 -12.45 11.40
C ASP A 64 -2.58 -11.70 12.10
N PHE A 65 -3.10 -10.64 11.47
CA PHE A 65 -4.23 -9.86 11.98
C PHE A 65 -5.59 -10.55 11.82
N SER A 66 -5.70 -11.56 10.95
CA SER A 66 -6.97 -12.24 10.67
C SER A 66 -7.25 -13.40 11.63
N LYS A 67 -6.36 -13.66 12.60
CA LYS A 67 -6.53 -14.64 13.69
C LYS A 67 -6.86 -16.05 13.18
N GLY A 68 -6.22 -16.46 12.09
CA GLY A 68 -6.40 -17.78 11.49
C GLY A 68 -7.62 -17.90 10.56
N VAL A 69 -8.37 -16.82 10.34
CA VAL A 69 -9.51 -16.81 9.41
C VAL A 69 -9.02 -16.47 7.99
N PRO A 70 -9.28 -17.33 6.98
CA PRO A 70 -8.99 -17.01 5.58
C PRO A 70 -9.83 -15.83 5.09
N LEU A 71 -9.26 -15.00 4.21
CA LEU A 71 -9.94 -13.85 3.62
C LEU A 71 -10.24 -14.11 2.14
N LEU A 72 -11.34 -13.52 1.65
CA LEU A 72 -11.62 -13.47 0.22
C LEU A 72 -10.60 -12.54 -0.44
N LYS A 73 -9.86 -13.06 -1.43
CA LYS A 73 -8.88 -12.34 -2.24
C LYS A 73 -9.48 -12.01 -3.60
N LEU A 74 -9.49 -10.73 -3.96
CA LEU A 74 -10.17 -10.18 -5.12
C LEU A 74 -9.25 -9.24 -5.89
N LYS A 75 -9.45 -9.13 -7.20
CA LYS A 75 -8.86 -8.01 -7.96
C LYS A 75 -9.52 -6.68 -7.52
N PRO A 76 -8.74 -5.60 -7.44
CA PRO A 76 -9.27 -4.28 -7.13
C PRO A 76 -10.11 -3.76 -8.29
N ARG A 77 -10.81 -2.64 -8.06
CA ARG A 77 -11.40 -1.86 -9.16
C ARG A 77 -10.29 -1.28 -10.03
N ALA A 78 -10.53 -1.31 -11.34
CA ALA A 78 -9.66 -0.70 -12.32
C ALA A 78 -10.45 0.11 -13.34
N ASN A 79 -9.83 1.15 -13.91
CA ASN A 79 -10.39 1.89 -15.04
C ASN A 79 -10.25 1.10 -16.36
N GLU A 80 -10.70 1.68 -17.48
CA GLU A 80 -10.63 1.04 -18.81
C GLU A 80 -9.18 0.79 -19.27
N ALA A 81 -8.20 1.53 -18.73
CA ALA A 81 -6.78 1.34 -19.00
C ALA A 81 -6.13 0.27 -18.11
N GLY A 82 -6.88 -0.35 -17.19
CA GLY A 82 -6.37 -1.36 -16.26
C GLY A 82 -5.63 -0.78 -15.06
N GLU A 83 -5.69 0.52 -14.82
CA GLU A 83 -5.09 1.17 -13.65
C GLU A 83 -6.01 1.04 -12.44
N ALA A 84 -5.43 0.79 -11.28
CA ALA A 84 -6.13 0.77 -10.02
C ALA A 84 -6.74 2.15 -9.75
N ILE A 85 -8.01 2.16 -9.37
CA ILE A 85 -8.74 3.37 -9.01
C ILE A 85 -9.19 3.30 -7.56
N GLU A 86 -9.53 4.46 -7.03
CA GLU A 86 -10.13 4.59 -5.72
C GLU A 86 -11.43 3.78 -5.61
N VAL A 87 -11.83 3.41 -4.40
CA VAL A 87 -13.00 2.54 -4.17
C VAL A 87 -14.28 3.14 -4.76
N GLN A 88 -14.41 4.47 -4.78
CA GLN A 88 -15.55 5.18 -5.40
C GLN A 88 -15.40 5.39 -6.91
N GLY A 89 -14.28 4.98 -7.51
CA GLY A 89 -14.06 4.98 -8.95
C GLY A 89 -13.35 6.22 -9.50
N MET A 90 -12.70 7.01 -8.65
CA MET A 90 -11.90 8.16 -9.06
C MET A 90 -10.43 7.77 -9.29
N ASP A 91 -9.80 8.38 -10.29
CA ASP A 91 -8.36 8.25 -10.51
C ASP A 91 -7.57 8.97 -9.39
N PHE A 92 -6.35 8.52 -9.14
CA PHE A 92 -5.46 9.15 -8.18
C PHE A 92 -4.81 10.40 -8.77
N ALA A 93 -4.75 11.48 -7.99
CA ALA A 93 -4.01 12.70 -8.33
C ALA A 93 -2.64 12.71 -7.63
N ASP A 94 -1.70 13.47 -8.18
CA ASP A 94 -0.37 13.71 -7.60
C ASP A 94 0.40 12.44 -7.23
N THR A 95 0.45 11.48 -8.15
CA THR A 95 0.99 10.13 -7.93
C THR A 95 2.52 10.04 -8.03
N GLN A 96 3.21 11.07 -7.57
CA GLN A 96 4.67 11.18 -7.64
C GLN A 96 5.30 10.79 -6.31
N THR A 97 6.34 9.97 -6.37
CA THR A 97 7.19 9.68 -5.21
C THR A 97 7.95 10.93 -4.78
N ARG A 98 7.83 11.32 -3.51
CA ARG A 98 8.40 12.57 -2.98
C ARG A 98 8.80 12.43 -1.51
N LEU A 99 9.88 13.10 -1.13
CA LEU A 99 10.38 13.23 0.24
C LEU A 99 10.25 14.68 0.71
N TYR A 100 9.85 14.90 1.96
CA TYR A 100 9.70 16.23 2.56
C TYR A 100 10.29 16.29 3.98
N ASP A 101 10.83 17.45 4.36
CA ASP A 101 11.24 17.78 5.73
C ASP A 101 10.14 18.60 6.42
N LEU A 102 9.36 17.97 7.29
CA LEU A 102 8.24 18.59 7.99
C LEU A 102 8.67 19.68 8.97
N HIS A 103 9.93 19.70 9.41
CA HIS A 103 10.42 20.77 10.28
C HIS A 103 10.56 22.09 9.52
N ASN A 104 11.10 22.03 8.30
CA ASN A 104 11.36 23.21 7.48
C ASN A 104 10.19 23.53 6.53
N ASP A 105 9.40 22.53 6.17
CA ASP A 105 8.23 22.62 5.30
C ASP A 105 7.07 21.76 5.83
N PRO A 106 6.38 22.22 6.90
CA PRO A 106 5.22 21.52 7.44
C PRO A 106 4.08 21.31 6.42
N GLY A 107 4.05 22.14 5.36
CA GLY A 107 3.04 22.09 4.31
C GLY A 107 3.31 21.10 3.19
N GLN A 108 4.49 20.45 3.17
CA GLN A 108 4.88 19.47 2.15
C GLN A 108 4.79 20.06 0.71
N THR A 109 5.27 21.29 0.57
CA THR A 109 5.24 22.06 -0.68
C THR A 109 6.54 21.99 -1.47
N ILE A 110 7.67 21.71 -0.82
CA ILE A 110 9.02 21.70 -1.41
C ILE A 110 9.63 20.32 -1.18
N PRO A 111 9.58 19.41 -2.18
CA PRO A 111 10.22 18.12 -2.05
C PRO A 111 11.75 18.29 -1.99
N ILE A 112 12.39 17.40 -1.24
CA ILE A 112 13.84 17.31 -1.13
C ILE A 112 14.34 16.02 -1.79
N ASP A 113 15.60 16.02 -2.23
CA ASP A 113 16.32 14.85 -2.71
C ASP A 113 17.46 14.56 -1.74
N ASP A 114 17.28 13.52 -0.91
CA ASP A 114 18.26 13.08 0.08
C ASP A 114 18.24 11.54 0.14
N PRO A 115 19.16 10.87 -0.59
CA PRO A 115 19.20 9.41 -0.67
C PRO A 115 19.44 8.71 0.67
N GLU A 116 20.13 9.35 1.63
CA GLU A 116 20.38 8.74 2.94
C GLU A 116 19.10 8.71 3.78
N ILE A 117 18.33 9.80 3.74
CA ILE A 117 17.03 9.88 4.41
C ILE A 117 16.02 8.94 3.75
N GLU A 118 15.97 8.93 2.41
CA GLU A 118 15.10 8.02 1.67
C GLU A 118 15.39 6.57 2.02
N ALA A 119 16.65 6.13 1.95
CA ALA A 119 17.03 4.76 2.26
C ALA A 119 16.63 4.35 3.70
N ARG A 120 16.82 5.25 4.67
CA ARG A 120 16.42 5.03 6.07
C ARG A 120 14.91 4.89 6.22
N LEU A 121 14.14 5.74 5.55
CA LEU A 121 12.67 5.69 5.58
C LEU A 121 12.11 4.47 4.83
N VAL A 122 12.71 4.10 3.71
CA VAL A 122 12.40 2.86 2.98
C VAL A 122 12.65 1.64 3.86
N ALA A 123 13.78 1.57 4.57
CA ALA A 123 14.05 0.48 5.52
C ALA A 123 13.00 0.43 6.64
N ALA A 124 12.58 1.57 7.17
CA ALA A 124 11.51 1.63 8.17
C ALA A 124 10.16 1.19 7.59
N MET A 125 9.82 1.59 6.36
CA MET A 125 8.62 1.17 5.64
C MET A 125 8.59 -0.35 5.46
N THR A 126 9.66 -0.93 4.90
CA THR A 126 9.77 -2.38 4.67
C THR A 126 9.59 -3.16 5.98
N ARG A 127 10.26 -2.73 7.07
CA ARG A 127 10.10 -3.35 8.39
C ARG A 127 8.65 -3.27 8.88
N LEU A 128 8.03 -2.08 8.82
CA LEU A 128 6.65 -1.89 9.28
C LEU A 128 5.63 -2.65 8.41
N MET A 129 5.88 -2.80 7.11
CA MET A 129 5.08 -3.64 6.22
C MET A 129 5.19 -5.12 6.59
N LEU A 130 6.39 -5.61 6.90
CA LEU A 130 6.59 -6.98 7.40
C LEU A 130 5.90 -7.20 8.75
N GLU A 131 6.00 -6.26 9.68
CA GLU A 131 5.30 -6.30 10.98
C GLU A 131 3.78 -6.27 10.86
N ALA A 132 3.26 -5.63 9.81
CA ALA A 132 1.83 -5.59 9.50
C ALA A 132 1.34 -6.83 8.73
N ASP A 133 2.23 -7.79 8.47
CA ASP A 133 1.99 -8.96 7.62
C ASP A 133 1.44 -8.57 6.24
N ALA A 134 2.04 -7.53 5.64
CA ALA A 134 1.69 -7.11 4.30
C ALA A 134 1.96 -8.24 3.29
N PRO A 135 1.07 -8.46 2.31
CA PRO A 135 1.26 -9.52 1.34
C PRO A 135 2.48 -9.25 0.41
N PRO A 136 3.21 -10.30 -0.04
CA PRO A 136 4.45 -10.16 -0.80
C PRO A 136 4.33 -9.31 -2.06
N GLU A 137 3.19 -9.37 -2.76
CA GLU A 137 2.94 -8.58 -3.97
C GLU A 137 2.99 -7.06 -3.74
N LEU A 138 2.75 -6.58 -2.51
CA LEU A 138 2.91 -5.15 -2.22
C LEU A 138 4.38 -4.73 -2.18
N PHE A 139 5.29 -5.61 -1.76
CA PHE A 139 6.72 -5.31 -1.80
C PHE A 139 7.20 -5.21 -3.25
N GLU A 140 6.77 -6.14 -4.10
CA GLU A 140 7.04 -6.08 -5.54
C GLU A 140 6.45 -4.81 -6.17
N ARG A 141 5.20 -4.46 -5.83
CA ARG A 141 4.53 -3.24 -6.31
C ARG A 141 5.30 -1.97 -5.99
N PHE A 142 5.91 -1.90 -4.80
CA PHE A 142 6.68 -0.74 -4.35
C PHE A 142 8.18 -0.88 -4.62
N ASP A 143 8.65 -1.88 -5.37
CA ASP A 143 10.09 -2.12 -5.59
C ASP A 143 10.87 -2.18 -4.26
N LEU A 144 10.38 -3.00 -3.32
CA LEU A 144 10.96 -3.24 -2.00
C LEU A 144 11.38 -4.70 -1.86
N THR A 145 12.45 -4.94 -1.11
CA THR A 145 12.88 -6.30 -0.78
C THR A 145 11.95 -6.95 0.24
N HIS A 146 11.45 -8.14 -0.08
CA HIS A 146 10.66 -8.98 0.81
C HIS A 146 11.51 -10.12 1.38
N GLU A 147 12.36 -9.83 2.36
CA GLU A 147 13.12 -10.84 3.10
C GLU A 147 12.42 -11.15 4.43
N ARG A 148 11.47 -12.09 4.44
CA ARG A 148 11.06 -12.71 5.71
C ARG A 148 12.24 -13.54 6.21
N ALA A 149 12.91 -13.08 7.27
CA ALA A 149 13.85 -13.92 8.00
C ALA A 149 13.13 -15.22 8.35
N ALA A 150 13.56 -16.34 7.76
CA ALA A 150 13.01 -17.66 8.01
C ALA A 150 13.09 -17.94 9.52
N HIS A 151 11.96 -17.76 10.22
CA HIS A 151 11.85 -18.22 11.59
C HIS A 151 11.68 -19.73 11.51
N VAL A 152 12.80 -20.43 11.73
CA VAL A 152 12.89 -21.85 12.05
C VAL A 152 12.28 -22.10 13.41
#